data_AF-A0A139A113-F1
#
_entry.id   AF-A0A139A113-F1
#
_cell.length_a   1.000
_cell.length_b   1.000
_cell.length_c   1.000
_cell.angle_alpha   90.00
_cell.angle_beta   90.00
_cell.angle_gamma   90.00
#
_symmetry.space_group_name_H-M   'P 1'
#
loop_
_entity.id
_entity.type
_entity.pdbx_description
1 polymer ?
#
loop_
_entity_poly.entity_id
_entity_poly.type
_entity_poly.pdbx_seq_one_letter_code
_entity_poly.pdbx_strand_id
1 'polypeptide(L)'
;MQRRTKPSALSPNRPSNVEILSVLEESFVELGVFPPDDSNRVLKRPPNRRGPTDDTASVRDTVFSYAETLRTIKHLFTLRDYNSIFNDPLHPEKLAVYSAEYVAGRALAYADLFSSEESVRNVLGRAKEDTVVVTCLGGGCGSEMVGLTACLMRNAFLSTSQSISTSAEFSAVSESQSSHQGTSKTGLIVHVVDFGDYANILDTLEHSMRSSWGLSRHQIGYSFHKADILDLFRPRMSDSQSQSITTASIITLLFTLNELFRSSKKDTVGLVEGLVHKMRPGALLLCADSSGSFSELEISTTSNKSGGEITASAKQSRKQAHTLGNARTSQTRTATPKDPESSGENPEASGGRVVPVYRLLDLLATPSRSNPRPHFELVYSTDARWFRVEDGVNATERGGKSFRGAYPVKVENMRYWCRILRKV
;
A
#
# COMPACT_ATOMS: atom_id res chain seq x y z
N MET A 1 -47.38 24.01 -1.78
CA MET A 1 -46.49 22.94 -2.26
C MET A 1 -45.05 23.27 -1.88
N GLN A 2 -44.58 22.82 -0.71
CA GLN A 2 -43.17 22.85 -0.32
C GLN A 2 -42.67 21.41 -0.28
N ARG A 3 -41.75 21.05 -1.18
CA ARG A 3 -41.07 19.76 -1.17
C ARG A 3 -40.04 19.76 -0.05
N ARG A 4 -40.41 19.19 1.10
CA ARG A 4 -39.44 18.73 2.12
C ARG A 4 -38.70 17.52 1.55
N THR A 5 -37.43 17.71 1.19
CA THR A 5 -36.51 16.59 0.95
C THR A 5 -36.13 16.00 2.31
N LYS A 6 -36.51 14.74 2.54
CA LYS A 6 -36.02 13.96 3.68
C LYS A 6 -34.49 13.82 3.56
N PRO A 7 -33.72 13.98 4.65
CA PRO A 7 -32.33 13.56 4.65
C PRO A 7 -32.30 12.02 4.56
N SER A 8 -31.54 11.47 3.61
CA SER A 8 -31.28 10.04 3.60
C SER A 8 -30.39 9.72 4.80
N ALA A 9 -30.91 8.91 5.73
CA ALA A 9 -30.14 8.39 6.84
C ALA A 9 -29.01 7.49 6.29
N LEU A 10 -27.80 8.06 6.20
CA LEU A 10 -26.57 7.29 6.06
C LEU A 10 -26.36 6.51 7.37
N SER A 11 -26.13 5.21 7.24
CA SER A 11 -25.76 4.34 8.37
C SER A 11 -24.54 4.90 9.12
N PRO A 12 -24.55 4.96 10.46
CA PRO A 12 -23.54 5.67 11.23
C PRO A 12 -22.14 5.01 11.31
N ASN A 13 -21.91 3.83 10.72
CA ASN A 13 -20.72 3.02 11.08
C ASN A 13 -19.87 2.51 9.89
N ARG A 14 -19.75 3.24 8.77
CA ARG A 14 -18.81 2.87 7.69
C ARG A 14 -17.96 4.06 7.27
N PRO A 15 -16.61 4.01 7.39
CA PRO A 15 -15.78 5.10 6.93
C PRO A 15 -15.87 5.21 5.42
N SER A 16 -16.54 6.27 4.99
CA SER A 16 -16.51 6.84 3.66
C SER A 16 -15.08 7.21 3.26
N ASN A 17 -14.85 7.43 1.98
CA ASN A 17 -13.55 7.90 1.51
C ASN A 17 -13.17 9.23 2.16
N VAL A 18 -14.15 10.10 2.46
CA VAL A 18 -13.94 11.37 3.17
C VAL A 18 -13.45 11.14 4.59
N GLU A 19 -14.03 10.19 5.33
CA GLU A 19 -13.59 9.88 6.71
C GLU A 19 -12.19 9.27 6.75
N ILE A 20 -11.82 8.46 5.76
CA ILE A 20 -10.43 7.98 5.60
C ILE A 20 -9.47 9.16 5.42
N LEU A 21 -9.82 10.11 4.55
CA LEU A 21 -8.99 11.27 4.28
C LEU A 21 -8.91 12.23 5.47
N SER A 22 -9.99 12.38 6.24
CA SER A 22 -10.00 13.20 7.48
C SER A 22 -9.00 12.66 8.50
N VAL A 23 -9.00 11.34 8.74
CA VAL A 23 -8.04 10.73 9.68
C VAL A 23 -6.60 10.93 9.23
N LEU A 24 -6.34 10.78 7.93
CA LEU A 24 -5.01 11.04 7.38
C LEU A 24 -4.62 12.51 7.55
N GLU A 25 -5.51 13.45 7.21
CA GLU A 25 -5.27 14.88 7.37
C GLU A 25 -4.95 15.25 8.82
N GLU A 26 -5.79 14.81 9.77
CA GLU A 26 -5.58 14.98 11.21
C GLU A 26 -4.20 14.47 11.64
N SER A 27 -3.83 13.26 11.20
CA SER A 27 -2.53 12.65 11.52
C SER A 27 -1.35 13.48 11.01
N PHE A 28 -1.43 14.00 9.78
CA PHE A 28 -0.34 14.79 9.19
C PHE A 28 -0.32 16.25 9.65
N VAL A 29 -1.42 16.76 10.18
CA VAL A 29 -1.42 18.01 10.96
C VAL A 29 -0.69 17.79 12.28
N GLU A 30 -0.95 16.71 12.99
CA GLU A 30 -0.26 16.36 14.25
C GLU A 30 1.25 16.15 14.04
N LEU A 31 1.64 15.51 12.93
CA LEU A 31 3.04 15.34 12.53
C LEU A 31 3.70 16.64 12.02
N GLY A 32 2.99 17.77 12.00
CA GLY A 32 3.50 19.06 11.54
C GLY A 32 3.78 19.15 10.04
N VAL A 33 3.23 18.23 9.24
CA VAL A 33 3.37 18.20 7.78
C VAL A 33 2.39 19.17 7.12
N PHE A 34 1.17 19.24 7.65
CA PHE A 34 0.13 20.18 7.21
C PHE A 34 -0.14 21.25 8.28
N PRO A 35 -0.49 22.49 7.89
CA PRO A 35 -0.81 23.54 8.84
C PRO A 35 -2.12 23.21 9.60
N PRO A 36 -2.24 23.55 10.91
CA PRO A 36 -3.41 23.30 11.74
C PRO A 36 -4.61 24.23 11.48
N ASP A 37 -4.94 24.46 10.19
CA ASP A 37 -6.13 25.12 9.65
C ASP A 37 -6.08 26.63 9.26
N ASP A 38 -6.94 26.96 8.27
CA ASP A 38 -7.33 28.22 7.56
C ASP A 38 -6.31 29.31 7.14
N SER A 39 -5.07 29.33 7.62
CA SER A 39 -4.13 30.42 7.28
C SER A 39 -3.32 30.25 5.98
N ASN A 40 -3.41 29.10 5.29
CA ASN A 40 -2.81 28.90 3.96
C ASN A 40 -3.33 27.63 3.24
N ARG A 41 -4.65 27.46 3.10
CA ARG A 41 -5.28 26.28 2.45
C ARG A 41 -5.02 26.14 0.94
N VAL A 42 -4.07 26.88 0.39
CA VAL A 42 -3.49 26.61 -0.93
C VAL A 42 -1.99 26.49 -0.75
N LEU A 43 -1.48 25.26 -0.69
CA LEU A 43 -0.08 24.99 -1.04
C LEU A 43 0.07 25.34 -2.54
N LYS A 44 0.15 26.64 -2.85
CA LYS A 44 0.33 27.14 -4.21
C LYS A 44 1.65 26.59 -4.73
N ARG A 45 1.64 26.10 -5.97
CA ARG A 45 2.88 25.92 -6.75
C ARG A 45 3.71 27.20 -6.61
N PRO A 46 5.04 27.10 -6.45
CA PRO A 46 5.87 28.25 -6.14
C PRO A 46 5.70 29.34 -7.21
N PRO A 47 5.54 30.62 -6.83
CA PRO A 47 5.69 31.71 -7.77
C PRO A 47 7.16 31.80 -8.20
N ASN A 48 7.39 32.15 -9.47
CA ASN A 48 8.72 32.46 -9.97
C ASN A 48 9.37 33.56 -9.11
N ARG A 49 10.58 33.27 -8.60
CA ARG A 49 11.45 34.17 -7.81
C ARG A 49 11.52 35.59 -8.36
N ARG A 50 11.44 36.60 -7.47
CA ARG A 50 12.30 37.81 -7.45
C ARG A 50 12.42 38.40 -6.04
N GLY A 51 13.65 38.68 -5.60
CA GLY A 51 14.01 39.80 -4.70
C GLY A 51 14.26 39.48 -3.20
N PRO A 52 15.40 39.92 -2.61
CA PRO A 52 15.75 39.71 -1.20
C PRO A 52 15.46 40.93 -0.30
N THR A 53 15.45 40.70 1.02
CA THR A 53 15.54 41.56 2.24
C THR A 53 14.56 40.99 3.27
N ASP A 54 14.84 40.81 4.57
CA ASP A 54 15.76 41.46 5.49
C ASP A 54 16.04 40.50 6.69
N ASP A 55 17.20 40.66 7.33
CA ASP A 55 17.71 39.84 8.43
C ASP A 55 17.09 40.25 9.78
N THR A 56 16.37 39.33 10.44
CA THR A 56 16.32 39.27 11.92
C THR A 56 16.12 37.82 12.38
N ALA A 57 17.22 37.19 12.80
CA ALA A 57 17.21 35.85 13.36
C ALA A 57 16.66 35.87 14.79
N SER A 58 15.43 35.39 14.97
CA SER A 58 14.90 34.95 16.27
C SER A 58 14.80 33.43 16.30
N VAL A 59 15.42 32.82 17.31
CA VAL A 59 15.37 31.39 17.61
C VAL A 59 13.92 30.99 17.89
N ARG A 60 13.24 30.39 16.89
CA ARG A 60 12.14 29.41 16.97
C ARG A 60 11.78 28.94 15.55
N ASP A 61 11.64 27.63 15.42
CA ASP A 61 11.01 26.90 14.32
C ASP A 61 11.75 26.86 12.97
N THR A 62 12.60 25.84 12.79
CA THR A 62 12.91 25.32 11.44
C THR A 62 11.66 24.65 10.88
N VAL A 63 10.68 25.45 10.44
CA VAL A 63 9.55 24.96 9.66
C VAL A 63 10.10 24.54 8.31
N PHE A 64 10.20 23.24 8.06
CA PHE A 64 10.58 22.74 6.74
C PHE A 64 9.46 23.06 5.74
N SER A 65 9.82 23.35 4.50
CA SER A 65 8.85 23.59 3.44
C SER A 65 8.41 22.27 2.80
N TYR A 66 7.13 21.90 2.95
CA TYR A 66 6.54 20.70 2.34
C TYR A 66 6.92 20.55 0.85
N ALA A 67 6.76 21.63 0.08
CA ALA A 67 7.00 21.61 -1.36
C ALA A 67 8.48 21.44 -1.74
N GLU A 68 9.40 21.96 -0.93
CA GLU A 68 10.83 21.81 -1.14
C GLU A 68 11.30 20.42 -0.73
N THR A 69 10.88 19.93 0.43
CA THR A 69 11.15 18.56 0.89
C THR A 69 10.63 17.53 -0.13
N LEU A 70 9.40 17.70 -0.63
CA LEU A 70 8.83 16.83 -1.66
C LEU A 70 9.62 16.88 -2.98
N ARG A 71 10.12 18.05 -3.38
CA ARG A 71 10.99 18.16 -4.57
C ARG A 71 12.30 17.41 -4.36
N THR A 72 12.90 17.52 -3.18
CA THR A 72 14.11 16.78 -2.81
C THR A 72 13.86 15.28 -2.82
N ILE A 73 12.77 14.81 -2.22
CA ILE A 73 12.37 13.39 -2.26
C ILE A 73 12.24 12.90 -3.71
N LYS A 74 11.52 13.65 -4.55
CA LYS A 74 11.35 13.32 -5.97
C LYS A 74 12.69 13.24 -6.71
N HIS A 75 13.64 14.14 -6.40
CA HIS A 75 14.99 14.08 -6.95
C HIS A 75 15.75 12.84 -6.47
N LEU A 76 15.74 12.53 -5.18
CA LEU A 76 16.41 11.35 -4.62
C LEU A 76 15.86 10.04 -5.22
N PHE A 77 14.56 9.98 -5.54
CA PHE A 77 14.00 8.84 -6.28
C PHE A 77 14.60 8.70 -7.69
N THR A 78 14.90 9.79 -8.39
CA THR A 78 15.60 9.72 -9.69
C THR A 78 17.01 9.18 -9.56
N LEU A 79 17.66 9.45 -8.42
CA LEU A 79 19.00 8.94 -8.09
C LEU A 79 18.98 7.54 -7.48
N ARG A 80 17.79 7.02 -7.11
CA ARG A 80 17.60 5.77 -6.35
C ARG A 80 18.30 5.79 -5.00
N ASP A 81 18.46 6.96 -4.40
CA ASP A 81 19.07 7.10 -3.09
C ASP A 81 18.00 6.94 -1.99
N TYR A 82 17.57 5.70 -1.78
CA TYR A 82 16.53 5.36 -0.81
C TYR A 82 16.97 5.61 0.64
N ASN A 83 18.27 5.51 0.94
CA ASN A 83 18.79 5.81 2.27
C ASN A 83 18.58 7.28 2.62
N SER A 84 18.89 8.19 1.69
CA SER A 84 18.69 9.63 1.90
C SER A 84 17.22 10.05 1.96
N ILE A 85 16.29 9.18 1.54
CA ILE A 85 14.84 9.41 1.68
C ILE A 85 14.33 8.86 3.00
N PHE A 86 14.66 7.60 3.32
CA PHE A 86 13.97 6.83 4.36
C PHE A 86 14.77 6.67 5.67
N ASN A 87 16.08 6.93 5.64
CA ASN A 87 16.99 6.67 6.74
C ASN A 87 17.96 7.84 7.00
N ASP A 88 17.61 9.06 6.57
CA ASP A 88 18.40 10.26 6.79
C ASP A 88 18.09 10.88 8.16
N PRO A 89 18.97 10.74 9.17
CA PRO A 89 18.72 11.28 10.51
C PRO A 89 18.80 12.81 10.56
N LEU A 90 19.39 13.46 9.54
CA LEU A 90 19.49 14.92 9.47
C LEU A 90 18.22 15.55 8.91
N HIS A 91 17.41 14.76 8.19
CA HIS A 91 16.18 15.22 7.54
C HIS A 91 15.00 14.27 7.81
N PRO A 92 14.62 14.07 9.09
CA PRO A 92 13.56 13.14 9.48
C PRO A 92 12.18 13.53 8.90
N GLU A 93 11.98 14.79 8.54
CA GLU A 93 10.75 15.30 7.92
C GLU A 93 10.44 14.65 6.57
N LYS A 94 11.46 14.15 5.85
CA LYS A 94 11.29 13.54 4.53
C LYS A 94 10.32 12.35 4.59
N LEU A 95 10.37 11.57 5.66
CA LEU A 95 9.54 10.39 5.82
C LEU A 95 8.06 10.75 6.01
N ALA A 96 7.79 11.79 6.80
CA ALA A 96 6.44 12.28 7.05
C ALA A 96 5.86 12.95 5.78
N VAL A 97 6.65 13.76 5.07
CA VAL A 97 6.27 14.36 3.78
C VAL A 97 6.02 13.30 2.71
N TYR A 98 6.88 12.28 2.60
CA TYR A 98 6.68 11.14 1.71
C TYR A 98 5.36 10.42 2.04
N SER A 99 5.13 10.13 3.31
CA SER A 99 3.91 9.45 3.75
C SER A 99 2.67 10.27 3.38
N ALA A 100 2.65 11.56 3.71
CA ALA A 100 1.55 12.47 3.38
C ALA A 100 1.27 12.58 1.87
N GLU A 101 2.30 12.56 1.01
CA GLU A 101 2.11 12.62 -0.44
C GLU A 101 1.41 11.35 -0.98
N TYR A 102 1.79 10.17 -0.49
CA TYR A 102 1.43 8.90 -1.15
C TYR A 102 0.37 8.07 -0.42
N VAL A 103 0.13 8.31 0.88
CA VAL A 103 -0.73 7.45 1.70
C VAL A 103 -2.21 7.54 1.32
N ALA A 104 -2.72 8.72 0.99
CA ALA A 104 -4.15 8.91 0.75
C ALA A 104 -4.70 8.09 -0.43
N GLY A 105 -4.08 8.20 -1.61
CA GLY A 105 -4.50 7.43 -2.77
C GLY A 105 -4.38 5.92 -2.56
N ARG A 106 -3.28 5.49 -1.93
CA ARG A 106 -3.02 4.08 -1.65
C ARG A 106 -3.97 3.51 -0.61
N ALA A 107 -4.23 4.22 0.49
CA ALA A 107 -5.16 3.78 1.53
C ALA A 107 -6.58 3.57 0.97
N LEU A 108 -7.06 4.49 0.13
CA LEU A 108 -8.36 4.34 -0.53
C LEU A 108 -8.38 3.14 -1.50
N ALA A 109 -7.34 3.00 -2.33
CA ALA A 109 -7.22 1.88 -3.26
C ALA A 109 -7.13 0.53 -2.53
N TYR A 110 -6.40 0.47 -1.42
CA TYR A 110 -6.24 -0.74 -0.63
C TYR A 110 -7.52 -1.08 0.14
N ALA A 111 -8.22 -0.08 0.68
CA ALA A 111 -9.54 -0.29 1.28
C ALA A 111 -10.55 -0.87 0.28
N ASP A 112 -10.56 -0.40 -0.97
CA ASP A 112 -11.36 -0.97 -2.06
C ASP A 112 -10.93 -2.42 -2.38
N LEU A 113 -9.64 -2.65 -2.56
CA LEU A 113 -9.09 -3.98 -2.85
C LEU A 113 -9.46 -5.00 -1.76
N PHE A 114 -9.23 -4.68 -0.50
CA PHE A 114 -9.54 -5.57 0.62
C PHE A 114 -11.04 -5.83 0.80
N SER A 115 -11.89 -4.87 0.41
CA SER A 115 -13.35 -4.99 0.53
C SER A 115 -13.99 -5.72 -0.66
N SER A 116 -13.41 -5.59 -1.85
CA SER A 116 -13.98 -6.11 -3.10
C SER A 116 -13.58 -7.56 -3.40
N GLU A 117 -12.37 -7.98 -3.01
CA GLU A 117 -11.90 -9.33 -3.29
C GLU A 117 -12.44 -10.34 -2.26
N GLU A 118 -13.31 -11.24 -2.71
CA GLU A 118 -14.03 -12.19 -1.86
C GLU A 118 -13.09 -13.04 -0.99
N SER A 119 -11.99 -13.55 -1.54
CA SER A 119 -11.04 -14.37 -0.78
C SER A 119 -10.39 -13.59 0.37
N VAL A 120 -10.09 -12.31 0.16
CA VAL A 120 -9.51 -11.43 1.19
C VAL A 120 -10.57 -11.08 2.22
N ARG A 121 -11.76 -10.65 1.77
CA ARG A 121 -12.89 -10.32 2.63
C ARG A 121 -13.31 -11.50 3.52
N ASN A 122 -13.31 -12.72 2.99
CA ASN A 122 -13.63 -13.92 3.76
C ASN A 122 -12.61 -14.18 4.86
N VAL A 123 -11.30 -14.00 4.59
CA VAL A 123 -10.26 -14.16 5.61
C VAL A 123 -10.35 -13.08 6.68
N LEU A 124 -10.52 -11.81 6.28
CA LEU A 124 -10.65 -10.67 7.21
C LEU A 124 -11.95 -10.74 8.02
N GLY A 125 -13.03 -11.26 7.45
CA GLY A 125 -14.33 -11.42 8.13
C GLY A 125 -14.27 -12.34 9.35
N ARG A 126 -13.31 -13.27 9.39
CA ARG A 126 -13.07 -14.14 10.55
C ARG A 126 -12.61 -13.38 11.79
N ALA A 127 -12.14 -12.13 11.66
CA ALA A 127 -11.72 -11.30 12.79
C ALA A 127 -12.83 -11.06 13.84
N LYS A 128 -14.09 -11.37 13.49
CA LYS A 128 -15.25 -11.35 14.41
C LYS A 128 -15.24 -12.51 15.40
N GLU A 129 -14.67 -13.65 15.01
CA GLU A 129 -14.77 -14.93 15.73
C GLU A 129 -13.40 -15.45 16.15
N ASP A 130 -12.32 -14.99 15.50
CA ASP A 130 -10.94 -15.43 15.69
C ASP A 130 -9.95 -14.24 15.59
N THR A 131 -8.70 -14.45 15.98
CA THR A 131 -7.60 -13.55 15.65
C THR A 131 -7.19 -13.75 14.19
N VAL A 132 -7.27 -12.68 13.39
CA VAL A 132 -6.72 -12.64 12.04
C VAL A 132 -5.42 -11.86 12.06
N VAL A 133 -4.33 -12.48 11.64
CA VAL A 133 -3.01 -11.83 11.51
C VAL A 133 -2.77 -11.42 10.05
N VAL A 134 -2.37 -10.17 9.82
CA VAL A 134 -1.95 -9.65 8.51
C VAL A 134 -0.53 -9.08 8.63
N THR A 135 0.38 -9.53 7.76
CA THR A 135 1.77 -9.05 7.73
C THR A 135 2.02 -8.26 6.45
N CYS A 136 2.29 -6.97 6.61
CA CYS A 136 2.49 -5.99 5.55
C CYS A 136 3.98 -5.77 5.29
N LEU A 137 4.49 -6.31 4.18
CA LEU A 137 5.90 -6.21 3.80
C LEU A 137 6.12 -4.99 2.89
N GLY A 138 6.87 -4.00 3.37
CA GLY A 138 7.03 -2.68 2.77
C GLY A 138 5.83 -1.75 2.97
N GLY A 139 5.08 -1.96 4.05
CA GLY A 139 3.85 -1.23 4.36
C GLY A 139 4.04 0.04 5.20
N GLY A 140 5.28 0.49 5.41
CA GLY A 140 5.66 1.46 6.44
C GLY A 140 4.96 2.81 6.35
N CYS A 141 4.62 3.28 5.15
CA CYS A 141 3.89 4.54 4.96
C CYS A 141 2.43 4.53 5.50
N GLY A 142 1.93 3.41 6.02
CA GLY A 142 0.64 3.32 6.71
C GLY A 142 -0.57 3.10 5.81
N SER A 143 -0.40 3.04 4.50
CA SER A 143 -1.53 2.88 3.55
C SER A 143 -2.30 1.58 3.77
N GLU A 144 -1.57 0.47 4.00
CA GLU A 144 -2.17 -0.84 4.26
C GLU A 144 -2.86 -0.87 5.61
N MET A 145 -2.23 -0.26 6.61
CA MET A 145 -2.78 -0.12 7.95
C MET A 145 -4.13 0.60 7.92
N VAL A 146 -4.20 1.76 7.26
CA VAL A 146 -5.44 2.52 7.09
C VAL A 146 -6.45 1.76 6.23
N GLY A 147 -6.02 1.15 5.12
CA GLY A 147 -6.89 0.40 4.23
C GLY A 147 -7.52 -0.83 4.89
N LEU A 148 -6.75 -1.61 5.65
CA LEU A 148 -7.23 -2.77 6.41
C LEU A 148 -8.21 -2.35 7.50
N THR A 149 -7.91 -1.28 8.21
CA THR A 149 -8.76 -0.76 9.28
C THR A 149 -10.07 -0.23 8.72
N ALA A 150 -10.03 0.50 7.60
CA ALA A 150 -11.22 0.94 6.90
C ALA A 150 -12.04 -0.24 6.37
N CYS A 151 -11.41 -1.27 5.81
CA CYS A 151 -12.06 -2.51 5.39
C CYS A 151 -12.74 -3.21 6.59
N LEU A 152 -12.03 -3.34 7.72
CA LEU A 152 -12.57 -3.89 8.95
C LEU A 152 -13.80 -3.10 9.38
N MET A 153 -13.75 -1.76 9.42
CA MET A 153 -14.89 -0.93 9.80
C MET A 153 -16.07 -1.03 8.82
N ARG A 154 -15.80 -1.07 7.51
CA ARG A 154 -16.83 -1.29 6.48
C ARG A 154 -17.51 -2.65 6.65
N ASN A 155 -16.77 -3.67 7.07
CA ASN A 155 -17.23 -5.04 7.25
C ASN A 155 -17.73 -5.36 8.68
N ALA A 156 -17.36 -4.55 9.67
CA ALA A 156 -17.63 -4.76 11.10
C ALA A 156 -19.13 -4.63 11.45
N PHE A 157 -19.93 -3.98 10.60
CA PHE A 157 -21.32 -3.65 10.92
C PHE A 157 -22.39 -4.17 9.94
N LEU A 158 -22.12 -5.24 9.19
CA LEU A 158 -23.18 -6.04 8.54
C LEU A 158 -23.93 -6.96 9.54
N SER A 159 -23.67 -6.82 10.84
CA SER A 159 -24.32 -7.61 11.90
C SER A 159 -24.48 -6.80 13.20
N THR A 160 -24.99 -5.55 13.14
CA THR A 160 -25.76 -5.07 14.32
C THR A 160 -27.08 -5.82 14.28
N SER A 161 -27.23 -6.77 15.19
CA SER A 161 -28.41 -7.59 15.37
C SER A 161 -29.70 -6.75 15.36
N GLN A 162 -30.53 -6.96 14.35
CA GLN A 162 -31.97 -7.07 14.59
C GLN A 162 -32.17 -8.31 15.48
N SER A 163 -32.00 -8.13 16.78
CA SER A 163 -32.56 -9.01 17.80
C SER A 163 -33.04 -8.14 18.94
N ILE A 164 -34.01 -7.27 18.63
CA ILE A 164 -34.99 -6.84 19.64
C ILE A 164 -35.95 -8.02 19.76
N SER A 165 -35.58 -9.00 20.57
CA SER A 165 -36.53 -9.94 21.16
C SER A 165 -36.72 -9.52 22.61
N THR A 166 -37.85 -8.88 22.80
CA THR A 166 -38.53 -8.57 24.05
C THR A 166 -38.61 -9.79 24.98
N SER A 167 -38.13 -9.65 26.21
CA SER A 167 -38.90 -9.96 27.43
C SER A 167 -38.06 -9.66 28.66
N ALA A 168 -38.60 -8.81 29.52
CA ALA A 168 -38.14 -8.51 30.86
C ALA A 168 -38.34 -9.72 31.82
N GLU A 169 -37.84 -9.53 33.04
CA GLU A 169 -37.95 -10.38 34.27
C GLU A 169 -36.81 -11.40 34.45
N PHE A 170 -36.17 -11.61 35.61
CA PHE A 170 -36.19 -10.99 36.94
C PHE A 170 -34.99 -11.54 37.73
N SER A 171 -34.59 -10.79 38.77
CA SER A 171 -33.84 -11.19 39.97
C SER A 171 -32.30 -11.20 40.00
N ALA A 172 -31.85 -10.54 41.08
CA ALA A 172 -30.51 -10.34 41.56
C ALA A 172 -30.03 -11.46 42.48
N VAL A 173 -28.74 -11.38 42.84
CA VAL A 173 -28.03 -12.03 43.96
C VAL A 173 -27.44 -13.41 43.66
N SER A 174 -26.13 -13.47 43.38
CA SER A 174 -25.09 -13.76 44.38
C SER A 174 -23.72 -13.99 43.74
N GLU A 175 -22.71 -13.36 44.34
CA GLU A 175 -21.31 -13.71 44.14
C GLU A 175 -21.05 -15.17 44.54
N SER A 176 -20.55 -15.95 43.59
CA SER A 176 -19.76 -17.13 43.90
C SER A 176 -18.79 -17.41 42.76
N GLN A 177 -17.53 -17.47 43.14
CA GLN A 177 -16.35 -17.69 42.33
C GLN A 177 -16.48 -18.96 41.48
N SER A 178 -16.35 -18.81 40.16
CA SER A 178 -15.59 -19.70 39.27
C SER A 178 -15.85 -19.28 37.83
N SER A 179 -14.90 -18.59 37.21
CA SER A 179 -14.80 -18.62 35.75
C SER A 179 -13.37 -18.37 35.32
N HIS A 180 -12.80 -19.38 34.66
CA HIS A 180 -11.75 -19.20 33.69
C HIS A 180 -12.25 -18.20 32.63
N GLN A 181 -11.98 -16.90 32.82
CA GLN A 181 -12.13 -15.90 31.78
C GLN A 181 -11.01 -16.08 30.75
N GLY A 182 -11.17 -17.08 29.90
CA GLY A 182 -10.54 -17.07 28.59
C GLY A 182 -11.22 -15.98 27.77
N THR A 183 -10.72 -14.74 27.87
CA THR A 183 -11.09 -13.69 26.93
C THR A 183 -10.57 -14.12 25.56
N SER A 184 -11.46 -14.69 24.74
CA SER A 184 -11.17 -15.00 23.35
C SER A 184 -10.61 -13.75 22.68
N LYS A 185 -9.32 -13.77 22.31
CA LYS A 185 -8.68 -12.71 21.55
C LYS A 185 -9.24 -12.78 20.12
N THR A 186 -10.37 -12.12 19.86
CA THR A 186 -10.89 -11.92 18.51
C THR A 186 -10.47 -10.55 18.01
N GLY A 187 -10.05 -10.43 16.76
CA GLY A 187 -9.68 -9.13 16.19
C GLY A 187 -8.65 -9.24 15.07
N LEU A 188 -8.25 -8.09 14.55
CA LEU A 188 -7.22 -7.98 13.52
C LEU A 188 -5.88 -7.60 14.14
N ILE A 189 -4.82 -8.36 13.88
CA ILE A 189 -3.44 -7.99 14.22
C ILE A 189 -2.71 -7.65 12.93
N VAL A 190 -2.16 -6.45 12.84
CA VAL A 190 -1.41 -5.97 11.68
C VAL A 190 0.06 -5.80 12.05
N HIS A 191 0.91 -6.63 11.48
CA HIS A 191 2.36 -6.48 11.56
C HIS A 191 2.86 -5.72 10.33
N VAL A 192 3.56 -4.61 10.53
CA VAL A 192 4.15 -3.82 9.44
C VAL A 192 5.66 -3.98 9.49
N VAL A 193 6.28 -4.29 8.35
CA VAL A 193 7.73 -4.37 8.19
C VAL A 193 8.14 -3.40 7.09
N ASP A 194 9.10 -2.52 7.35
CA ASP A 194 9.61 -1.60 6.33
C ASP A 194 11.08 -1.24 6.56
N PHE A 195 11.74 -0.81 5.49
CA PHE A 195 13.13 -0.36 5.49
C PHE A 195 13.31 1.00 6.19
N GLY A 196 12.34 1.90 6.04
CA GLY A 196 12.33 3.20 6.72
C GLY A 196 11.81 3.11 8.14
N ASP A 197 12.17 4.04 9.02
CA ASP A 197 11.68 4.06 10.41
C ASP A 197 10.35 4.81 10.54
N TYR A 198 9.25 4.12 10.23
CA TYR A 198 7.91 4.72 10.24
C TYR A 198 7.20 4.67 11.59
N ALA A 199 7.88 4.31 12.69
CA ALA A 199 7.24 4.10 14.00
C ALA A 199 6.35 5.28 14.42
N ASN A 200 6.89 6.50 14.41
CA ASN A 200 6.14 7.71 14.77
C ASN A 200 4.93 7.97 13.85
N ILE A 201 5.07 7.72 12.54
CA ILE A 201 3.99 7.93 11.57
C ILE A 201 2.87 6.92 11.79
N LEU A 202 3.22 5.66 12.00
CA LEU A 202 2.26 4.58 12.24
C LEU A 202 1.57 4.75 13.61
N ASP A 203 2.28 5.17 14.65
CA ASP A 203 1.70 5.43 15.97
C ASP A 203 0.68 6.59 15.92
N THR A 204 1.00 7.69 15.22
CA THR A 204 0.06 8.81 15.03
C THR A 204 -1.16 8.41 14.20
N LEU A 205 -0.97 7.65 13.13
CA LEU A 205 -2.06 7.12 12.32
C LEU A 205 -2.95 6.15 13.12
N GLU A 206 -2.35 5.24 13.90
CA GLU A 206 -3.08 4.36 14.81
C GLU A 206 -3.91 5.18 15.80
N HIS A 207 -3.30 6.17 16.46
CA HIS A 207 -3.96 7.00 17.45
C HIS A 207 -5.17 7.72 16.85
N SER A 208 -4.99 8.35 15.68
CA SER A 208 -6.04 9.06 14.96
C SER A 208 -7.17 8.13 14.52
N MET A 209 -6.87 6.97 13.94
CA MET A 209 -7.89 5.97 13.60
C MET A 209 -8.68 5.51 14.83
N ARG A 210 -8.00 5.26 15.96
CA ARG A 210 -8.68 4.83 17.19
C ARG A 210 -9.60 5.89 17.74
N SER A 211 -9.14 7.14 17.79
CA SER A 211 -9.91 8.27 18.27
C SER A 211 -11.12 8.52 17.36
N SER A 212 -10.90 8.66 16.06
CA SER A 212 -11.92 9.08 15.09
C SER A 212 -12.92 7.96 14.75
N TRP A 213 -12.52 6.69 14.85
CA TRP A 213 -13.39 5.54 14.55
C TRP A 213 -13.82 4.71 15.78
N GLY A 214 -13.46 5.13 16.99
CA GLY A 214 -13.88 4.48 18.24
C GLY A 214 -13.35 3.04 18.39
N LEU A 215 -12.13 2.77 17.95
CA LEU A 215 -11.56 1.42 17.92
C LEU A 215 -10.83 1.04 19.23
N SER A 216 -11.24 -0.05 19.85
CA SER A 216 -10.53 -0.63 20.99
C SER A 216 -9.29 -1.45 20.57
N ARG A 217 -8.34 -1.62 21.49
CA ARG A 217 -7.13 -2.46 21.27
C ARG A 217 -7.44 -3.94 21.03
N HIS A 218 -8.63 -4.40 21.43
CA HIS A 218 -9.07 -5.76 21.18
C HIS A 218 -9.52 -5.96 19.73
N GLN A 219 -10.16 -4.95 19.13
CA GLN A 219 -10.65 -5.04 17.75
C GLN A 219 -9.52 -5.02 16.72
N ILE A 220 -8.49 -4.22 16.98
CA ILE A 220 -7.33 -4.12 16.11
C ILE A 220 -6.07 -3.83 16.91
N GLY A 221 -4.97 -4.52 16.60
CA GLY A 221 -3.65 -4.30 17.17
C GLY A 221 -2.61 -4.10 16.05
N TYR A 222 -1.62 -3.25 16.31
CA TYR A 222 -0.55 -2.94 15.35
C TYR A 222 0.81 -3.19 15.98
N SER A 223 1.77 -3.55 15.15
CA SER A 223 3.18 -3.57 15.53
C SER A 223 4.03 -3.23 14.31
N PHE A 224 5.11 -2.50 14.52
CA PHE A 224 6.03 -2.11 13.46
C PHE A 224 7.44 -2.67 13.71
N HIS A 225 8.09 -3.14 12.66
CA HIS A 225 9.48 -3.57 12.67
C HIS A 225 10.25 -2.91 11.53
N LYS A 226 11.25 -2.10 11.88
CA LYS A 226 12.21 -1.59 10.91
C LYS A 226 13.16 -2.72 10.47
N ALA A 227 13.09 -3.14 9.22
CA ALA A 227 13.98 -4.13 8.63
C ALA A 227 13.96 -4.09 7.09
N ASP A 228 15.06 -4.50 6.47
CA ASP A 228 15.07 -4.84 5.06
C ASP A 228 14.33 -6.17 4.84
N ILE A 229 13.26 -6.14 4.06
CA ILE A 229 12.46 -7.33 3.79
C ILE A 229 13.24 -8.39 3.00
N LEU A 230 14.26 -8.01 2.23
CA LEU A 230 15.14 -8.95 1.53
C LEU A 230 16.05 -9.75 2.48
N ASP A 231 16.22 -9.28 3.72
CA ASP A 231 17.00 -9.97 4.76
C ASP A 231 16.14 -10.89 5.65
N LEU A 232 14.81 -10.91 5.47
CA LEU A 232 13.89 -11.63 6.37
C LEU A 232 14.28 -13.10 6.54
N PHE A 233 14.60 -13.83 5.47
CA PHE A 233 14.90 -15.26 5.57
C PHE A 233 16.40 -15.59 5.68
N ARG A 234 17.24 -14.59 5.96
CA ARG A 234 18.65 -14.82 6.24
C ARG A 234 18.82 -15.34 7.68
N PRO A 235 19.93 -16.02 8.03
CA PRO A 235 20.13 -16.69 9.32
C PRO A 235 20.10 -15.80 10.58
N ARG A 236 19.84 -14.49 10.45
CA ARG A 236 19.81 -13.51 11.54
C ARG A 236 18.40 -12.96 11.82
N MET A 237 17.35 -13.61 11.30
CA MET A 237 15.97 -13.19 11.54
C MET A 237 15.65 -13.23 13.04
N SER A 238 15.00 -12.18 13.55
CA SER A 238 14.48 -12.20 14.93
C SER A 238 13.28 -13.16 15.03
N ASP A 239 13.09 -13.75 16.21
CA ASP A 239 11.98 -14.68 16.47
C ASP A 239 10.61 -14.03 16.22
N SER A 240 10.46 -12.75 16.53
CA SER A 240 9.21 -12.00 16.37
C SER A 240 8.82 -11.78 14.91
N GLN A 241 9.77 -11.46 14.03
CA GLN A 241 9.51 -11.33 12.58
C GLN A 241 9.23 -12.70 11.94
N SER A 242 9.92 -13.75 12.39
CA SER A 242 9.64 -15.12 11.97
C SER A 242 8.21 -15.53 12.32
N GLN A 243 7.78 -15.15 13.52
CA GLN A 243 6.45 -15.44 14.04
C GLN A 243 5.36 -14.71 13.25
N SER A 244 5.55 -13.43 12.89
CA SER A 244 4.55 -12.68 12.13
C SER A 244 4.31 -13.28 10.73
N ILE A 245 5.33 -13.86 10.09
CA ILE A 245 5.19 -14.54 8.79
C ILE A 245 4.51 -15.91 8.95
N THR A 246 4.97 -16.72 9.91
CA THR A 246 4.49 -18.10 10.09
C THR A 246 3.04 -18.17 10.61
N THR A 247 2.58 -17.15 11.32
CA THR A 247 1.21 -17.07 11.86
C THR A 247 0.24 -16.31 10.97
N ALA A 248 0.75 -15.57 9.96
CA ALA A 248 -0.06 -14.72 9.09
C ALA A 248 -1.19 -15.46 8.39
N SER A 249 -2.37 -14.83 8.41
CA SER A 249 -3.51 -15.19 7.56
C SER A 249 -3.41 -14.60 6.16
N ILE A 250 -2.85 -13.40 6.07
CA ILE A 250 -2.58 -12.69 4.83
C ILE A 250 -1.18 -12.08 4.95
N ILE A 251 -0.35 -12.26 3.93
CA ILE A 251 0.87 -11.49 3.74
C ILE A 251 0.68 -10.61 2.52
N THR A 252 1.03 -9.34 2.63
CA THR A 252 0.88 -8.36 1.55
C THR A 252 2.23 -7.85 1.06
N LEU A 253 2.32 -7.67 -0.26
CA LEU A 253 3.41 -7.00 -0.97
C LEU A 253 2.77 -6.03 -1.97
N LEU A 254 2.42 -4.83 -1.50
CA LEU A 254 1.70 -3.83 -2.31
C LEU A 254 2.65 -2.69 -2.72
N PHE A 255 2.92 -2.59 -4.02
CA PHE A 255 3.78 -1.60 -4.66
C PHE A 255 5.25 -1.65 -4.20
N THR A 256 5.73 -2.87 -3.94
CA THR A 256 7.11 -3.15 -3.49
C THR A 256 7.91 -3.94 -4.51
N LEU A 257 7.28 -4.93 -5.16
CA LEU A 257 7.96 -5.94 -5.97
C LEU A 257 8.75 -5.36 -7.15
N ASN A 258 8.21 -4.36 -7.85
CA ASN A 258 8.91 -3.74 -8.99
C ASN A 258 10.26 -3.15 -8.56
N GLU A 259 10.34 -2.51 -7.39
CA GLU A 259 11.59 -1.94 -6.90
C GLU A 259 12.51 -3.00 -6.28
N LEU A 260 11.97 -4.03 -5.62
CA LEU A 260 12.76 -5.15 -5.10
C LEU A 260 13.46 -5.92 -6.23
N PHE A 261 12.72 -6.33 -7.27
CA PHE A 261 13.30 -7.04 -8.41
C PHE A 261 14.33 -6.20 -9.16
N ARG A 262 14.15 -4.88 -9.16
CA ARG A 262 15.12 -3.97 -9.76
C ARG A 262 16.36 -3.77 -8.89
N SER A 263 16.22 -3.81 -7.57
CA SER A 263 17.33 -3.75 -6.61
C SER A 263 18.16 -5.04 -6.61
N SER A 264 17.52 -6.18 -6.36
CA SER A 264 18.15 -7.50 -6.38
C SER A 264 17.16 -8.59 -6.78
N LYS A 265 17.29 -9.08 -8.02
CA LYS A 265 16.47 -10.21 -8.51
C LYS A 265 16.67 -11.45 -7.64
N LYS A 266 17.92 -11.79 -7.31
CA LYS A 266 18.27 -12.98 -6.54
C LYS A 266 17.65 -12.94 -5.15
N ASP A 267 17.82 -11.83 -4.43
CA ASP A 267 17.28 -11.73 -3.07
C ASP A 267 15.76 -11.64 -3.07
N THR A 268 15.16 -11.02 -4.10
CA THR A 268 13.69 -11.00 -4.24
C THR A 268 13.13 -12.38 -4.50
N VAL A 269 13.77 -13.20 -5.36
CA VAL A 269 13.40 -14.61 -5.53
C VAL A 269 13.55 -15.36 -4.22
N GLY A 270 14.66 -15.16 -3.50
CA GLY A 270 14.88 -15.76 -2.17
C GLY A 270 13.82 -15.36 -1.14
N LEU A 271 13.34 -14.11 -1.17
CA LEU A 271 12.21 -13.65 -0.35
C LEU A 271 10.93 -14.44 -0.68
N VAL A 272 10.58 -14.54 -1.96
CA VAL A 272 9.35 -15.26 -2.37
C VAL A 272 9.47 -16.74 -2.07
N GLU A 273 10.63 -17.37 -2.29
CA GLU A 273 10.89 -18.74 -1.89
C GLU A 273 10.80 -18.91 -0.37
N GLY A 274 11.34 -17.99 0.42
CA GLY A 274 11.19 -18.02 1.87
C GLY A 274 9.72 -17.97 2.32
N LEU A 275 8.91 -17.12 1.68
CA LEU A 275 7.46 -17.06 1.91
C LEU A 275 6.77 -18.38 1.54
N VAL A 276 7.11 -18.97 0.40
CA VAL A 276 6.63 -20.31 -0.02
C VAL A 276 6.83 -21.34 1.10
N HIS A 277 7.99 -21.33 1.77
CA HIS A 277 8.33 -22.34 2.77
C HIS A 277 7.77 -22.04 4.17
N LYS A 278 7.60 -20.76 4.52
CA LYS A 278 7.26 -20.34 5.89
C LYS A 278 5.79 -20.00 6.10
N MET A 279 5.06 -19.68 5.03
CA MET A 279 3.63 -19.41 5.14
C MET A 279 2.85 -20.66 5.56
N ARG A 280 1.89 -20.47 6.48
CA ARG A 280 0.97 -21.53 6.86
C ARG A 280 0.07 -21.95 5.68
N PRO A 281 -0.28 -23.24 5.55
CA PRO A 281 -1.29 -23.69 4.60
C PRO A 281 -2.60 -22.91 4.75
N GLY A 282 -3.25 -22.60 3.63
CA GLY A 282 -4.48 -21.81 3.55
C GLY A 282 -4.30 -20.29 3.65
N ALA A 283 -3.13 -19.77 4.06
CA ALA A 283 -2.86 -18.33 4.08
C ALA A 283 -2.80 -17.72 2.68
N LEU A 284 -3.09 -16.43 2.59
CA LEU A 284 -3.04 -15.67 1.34
C LEU A 284 -1.74 -14.88 1.22
N LEU A 285 -1.13 -14.91 0.04
CA LEU A 285 -0.13 -13.94 -0.41
C LEU A 285 -0.82 -13.01 -1.41
N LEU A 286 -0.99 -11.75 -1.02
CA LEU A 286 -1.62 -10.71 -1.83
C LEU A 286 -0.52 -9.78 -2.37
N CYS A 287 -0.30 -9.85 -3.67
CA CYS A 287 0.66 -9.00 -4.37
C CYS A 287 -0.08 -8.06 -5.30
N ALA A 288 0.24 -6.77 -5.25
CA ALA A 288 -0.18 -5.81 -6.25
C ALA A 288 0.95 -4.83 -6.53
N ASP A 289 1.11 -4.39 -7.77
CA ASP A 289 2.05 -3.33 -8.11
C ASP A 289 1.53 -2.54 -9.30
N SER A 290 2.14 -1.40 -9.56
CA SER A 290 1.88 -0.58 -10.74
C SER A 290 1.93 -1.43 -12.02
N SER A 291 0.95 -1.24 -12.89
CA SER A 291 0.89 -1.88 -14.20
C SER A 291 1.39 -0.93 -15.30
N GLY A 292 2.35 -1.36 -16.12
CA GLY A 292 2.87 -0.59 -17.26
C GLY A 292 4.30 -1.01 -17.61
N SER A 293 4.99 -0.19 -18.41
CA SER A 293 6.40 -0.44 -18.79
C SER A 293 7.37 -0.45 -17.61
N PHE A 294 6.96 0.02 -16.43
CA PHE A 294 7.73 -0.08 -15.19
C PHE A 294 7.74 -1.49 -14.58
N SER A 295 6.83 -2.37 -15.02
CA SER A 295 6.63 -3.73 -14.48
C SER A 295 7.41 -4.80 -15.26
N GLU A 296 8.32 -4.40 -16.14
CA GLU A 296 9.02 -5.27 -17.10
C GLU A 296 10.43 -5.64 -16.60
N LEU A 297 10.76 -6.94 -16.68
CA LEU A 297 12.07 -7.49 -16.34
C LEU A 297 12.72 -8.14 -17.56
N GLU A 298 13.95 -7.75 -17.86
CA GLU A 298 14.79 -8.46 -18.83
C GLU A 298 15.28 -9.80 -18.25
N ILE A 299 14.93 -10.90 -18.91
CA ILE A 299 15.49 -12.23 -18.67
C ILE A 299 16.41 -12.56 -19.85
N SER A 300 17.69 -12.79 -19.61
CA SER A 300 18.57 -13.37 -20.63
C SER A 300 18.60 -14.89 -20.49
N THR A 301 18.28 -15.58 -21.57
CA THR A 301 18.36 -17.05 -21.64
C THR A 301 19.76 -17.46 -22.09
N THR A 302 20.58 -18.01 -21.20
CA THR A 302 21.79 -18.75 -21.58
C THR A 302 21.41 -20.19 -21.88
N SER A 303 21.42 -20.59 -23.15
CA SER A 303 21.19 -21.97 -23.56
C SER A 303 22.43 -22.82 -23.30
N ASN A 304 22.52 -23.48 -22.13
CA ASN A 304 23.47 -24.57 -21.94
C ASN A 304 22.84 -25.87 -22.48
N LYS A 305 23.45 -26.44 -23.53
CA LYS A 305 23.15 -27.78 -24.04
C LYS A 305 23.72 -28.85 -23.09
N SER A 306 23.12 -29.02 -21.91
CA SER A 306 23.13 -30.26 -21.10
C SER A 306 22.51 -29.99 -19.73
N GLY A 307 21.41 -30.67 -19.40
CA GLY A 307 20.88 -30.78 -18.02
C GLY A 307 20.30 -29.49 -17.43
N GLY A 308 18.99 -29.48 -17.20
CA GLY A 308 18.25 -28.28 -16.82
C GLY A 308 18.57 -27.75 -15.42
N GLU A 309 19.09 -26.54 -15.38
CA GLU A 309 19.01 -25.64 -14.24
C GLU A 309 18.85 -24.22 -14.80
N ILE A 310 17.74 -23.54 -14.49
CA ILE A 310 17.51 -22.16 -14.91
C ILE A 310 18.31 -21.28 -13.95
N THR A 311 19.56 -21.00 -14.29
CA THR A 311 20.35 -19.97 -13.61
C THR A 311 20.17 -18.65 -14.37
N ALA A 312 19.35 -17.76 -13.80
CA ALA A 312 19.16 -16.42 -14.35
C ALA A 312 20.39 -15.54 -14.03
N SER A 313 21.24 -15.27 -15.02
CA SER A 313 22.27 -14.23 -14.95
C SER A 313 22.15 -13.36 -16.19
N ALA A 314 21.99 -12.03 -16.01
CA ALA A 314 21.81 -11.09 -17.13
C ALA A 314 22.37 -9.69 -16.82
N LYS A 315 23.17 -9.17 -17.77
CA LYS A 315 23.73 -7.80 -17.79
C LYS A 315 22.67 -6.75 -18.18
N GLN A 316 22.95 -5.51 -17.76
CA GLN A 316 22.07 -4.34 -17.76
C GLN A 316 22.12 -3.54 -19.07
N SER A 317 20.96 -3.21 -19.65
CA SER A 317 20.85 -2.16 -20.67
C SER A 317 20.43 -0.82 -20.05
N ARG A 318 21.17 0.23 -20.40
CA ARG A 318 21.00 1.61 -19.98
C ARG A 318 20.14 2.32 -21.04
N LYS A 319 18.84 2.51 -20.82
CA LYS A 319 18.05 3.46 -21.63
C LYS A 319 16.87 4.08 -20.85
N GLN A 320 17.02 5.40 -20.68
CA GLN A 320 16.03 6.48 -20.62
C GLN A 320 15.33 6.87 -19.30
N ALA A 321 15.76 8.05 -18.84
CA ALA A 321 14.98 9.09 -18.19
C ALA A 321 14.07 9.83 -19.21
N HIS A 322 13.10 10.58 -18.69
CA HIS A 322 11.95 11.25 -19.34
C HIS A 322 10.78 10.28 -19.63
N THR A 323 9.57 10.43 -19.08
CA THR A 323 8.74 11.63 -19.00
C THR A 323 7.68 11.49 -17.89
N LEU A 324 7.73 12.37 -16.88
CA LEU A 324 6.59 12.72 -16.03
C LEU A 324 6.00 14.01 -16.61
N GLY A 325 4.75 13.97 -17.07
CA GLY A 325 3.97 15.19 -17.32
C GLY A 325 3.20 15.24 -18.65
N ASN A 326 1.90 15.53 -18.50
CA ASN A 326 0.99 16.16 -19.47
C ASN A 326 0.32 15.25 -20.51
N ALA A 327 -0.86 14.76 -20.16
CA ALA A 327 -1.92 14.44 -21.11
C ALA A 327 -2.80 15.68 -21.32
N ARG A 328 -2.72 16.31 -22.49
CA ARG A 328 -3.85 17.03 -23.10
C ARG A 328 -3.69 17.17 -24.61
N THR A 329 -4.86 17.05 -25.26
CA THR A 329 -5.26 17.44 -26.62
C THR A 329 -4.87 16.55 -27.79
N SER A 330 -5.91 15.86 -28.25
CA SER A 330 -6.12 15.22 -29.55
C SER A 330 -5.98 16.22 -30.71
N GLN A 331 -5.36 15.78 -31.81
CA GLN A 331 -5.85 16.05 -33.17
C GLN A 331 -5.21 15.09 -34.18
N THR A 332 -6.08 14.61 -35.06
CA THR A 332 -5.95 13.71 -36.21
C THR A 332 -4.87 14.10 -37.23
N ARG A 333 -4.21 13.09 -37.85
CA ARG A 333 -4.27 12.84 -39.31
C ARG A 333 -3.53 11.57 -39.75
N THR A 334 -4.16 10.92 -40.72
CA THR A 334 -3.83 9.74 -41.53
C THR A 334 -2.63 9.94 -42.46
N ALA A 335 -1.76 8.93 -42.59
CA ALA A 335 -1.15 8.46 -43.85
C ALA A 335 -0.13 7.31 -43.63
N THR A 336 -0.40 6.14 -44.20
CA THR A 336 0.59 5.19 -44.76
C THR A 336 0.67 5.41 -46.28
N PRO A 337 1.55 4.77 -47.09
CA PRO A 337 2.67 3.84 -46.83
C PRO A 337 3.96 4.15 -47.66
N LYS A 338 5.06 3.41 -47.43
CA LYS A 338 5.81 2.63 -48.47
C LYS A 338 7.13 2.06 -47.94
N ASP A 339 7.34 0.77 -48.22
CA ASP A 339 8.60 0.03 -48.11
C ASP A 339 9.66 0.52 -49.11
N PRO A 340 10.95 0.19 -48.88
CA PRO A 340 11.54 -0.82 -49.75
C PRO A 340 12.41 -1.88 -49.04
N GLU A 341 12.35 -3.09 -49.59
CA GLU A 341 13.39 -4.15 -49.61
C GLU A 341 14.79 -3.54 -49.87
N SER A 342 15.96 -4.07 -49.51
CA SER A 342 16.48 -5.34 -48.99
C SER A 342 17.94 -5.07 -48.56
N SER A 343 18.49 -5.83 -47.61
CA SER A 343 19.83 -6.44 -47.69
C SER A 343 20.19 -7.00 -46.32
N GLY A 344 20.48 -8.29 -46.28
CA GLY A 344 20.71 -9.03 -45.05
C GLY A 344 22.00 -8.67 -44.34
N GLU A 345 21.89 -8.60 -43.03
CA GLU A 345 22.88 -9.08 -42.07
C GLU A 345 22.08 -9.65 -40.90
N ASN A 346 22.41 -10.86 -40.49
CA ASN A 346 21.69 -11.61 -39.47
C ASN A 346 22.43 -11.36 -38.15
N PRO A 347 22.00 -10.44 -37.26
CA PRO A 347 22.60 -10.36 -35.94
C PRO A 347 22.01 -11.51 -35.13
N GLU A 348 22.86 -12.44 -34.69
CA GLU A 348 22.50 -13.45 -33.70
C GLU A 348 21.73 -12.78 -32.56
N ALA A 349 20.44 -13.09 -32.48
CA ALA A 349 19.52 -12.55 -31.51
C ALA A 349 19.89 -13.10 -30.11
N SER A 350 20.81 -12.43 -29.43
CA SER A 350 20.86 -12.40 -27.97
C SER A 350 19.71 -11.54 -27.42
N GLY A 351 18.48 -11.87 -27.84
CA GLY A 351 17.27 -11.15 -27.45
C GLY A 351 16.84 -11.55 -26.06
N GLY A 352 17.24 -10.78 -25.04
CA GLY A 352 16.67 -10.91 -23.71
C GLY A 352 15.15 -10.76 -23.78
N ARG A 353 14.40 -11.73 -23.23
CA ARG A 353 12.94 -11.67 -23.22
C ARG A 353 12.52 -10.79 -22.06
N VAL A 354 11.82 -9.71 -22.38
CA VAL A 354 11.18 -8.85 -21.38
C VAL A 354 9.90 -9.53 -20.92
N VAL A 355 9.74 -9.73 -19.60
CA VAL A 355 8.53 -10.31 -19.02
C VAL A 355 7.99 -9.44 -17.88
N PRO A 356 6.66 -9.36 -17.70
CA PRO A 356 6.09 -8.69 -16.54
C PRO A 356 6.48 -9.37 -15.21
N VAL A 357 6.71 -8.59 -14.15
CA VAL A 357 7.06 -9.09 -12.79
C VAL A 357 6.08 -10.15 -12.29
N TYR A 358 4.78 -9.95 -12.51
CA TYR A 358 3.76 -10.91 -12.07
C TYR A 358 3.93 -12.29 -12.72
N ARG A 359 4.55 -12.40 -13.90
CA ARG A 359 4.82 -13.69 -14.54
C ARG A 359 5.83 -14.52 -13.75
N LEU A 360 6.75 -13.89 -13.03
CA LEU A 360 7.66 -14.61 -12.12
C LEU A 360 6.89 -15.18 -10.93
N LEU A 361 5.94 -14.43 -10.37
CA LEU A 361 5.06 -14.94 -9.32
C LEU A 361 4.18 -16.09 -9.82
N ASP A 362 3.60 -15.94 -11.01
CA ASP A 362 2.78 -16.99 -11.64
C ASP A 362 3.60 -18.26 -11.85
N LEU A 363 4.87 -18.16 -12.27
CA LEU A 363 5.77 -19.32 -12.42
C LEU A 363 6.02 -20.05 -11.10
N LEU A 364 6.13 -19.32 -9.98
CA LEU A 364 6.29 -19.91 -8.65
C LEU A 364 4.99 -20.55 -8.14
N ALA A 365 3.83 -20.13 -8.66
CA ALA A 365 2.52 -20.69 -8.34
C ALA A 365 2.13 -21.87 -9.26
N THR A 366 2.68 -21.97 -10.47
CA THR A 366 2.33 -23.05 -11.41
C THR A 366 3.14 -24.34 -11.15
N PRO A 367 2.51 -25.52 -11.25
CA PRO A 367 3.24 -26.79 -11.24
C PRO A 367 4.26 -26.84 -12.38
N SER A 368 5.46 -27.33 -12.10
CA SER A 368 6.53 -27.54 -13.08
C SER A 368 6.81 -29.04 -13.23
N ARG A 369 7.49 -29.44 -14.30
CA ARG A 369 8.03 -30.80 -14.45
C ARG A 369 8.93 -31.21 -13.28
N SER A 370 9.62 -30.24 -12.68
CA SER A 370 10.47 -30.45 -11.49
C SER A 370 9.69 -30.34 -10.16
N ASN A 371 8.47 -29.80 -10.17
CA ASN A 371 7.66 -29.64 -8.98
C ASN A 371 6.17 -29.89 -9.29
N PRO A 372 5.72 -31.16 -9.21
CA PRO A 372 4.39 -31.56 -9.63
C PRO A 372 3.27 -31.10 -8.67
N ARG A 373 3.61 -30.61 -7.47
CA ARG A 373 2.64 -30.04 -6.52
C ARG A 373 2.94 -28.55 -6.34
N PRO A 374 2.08 -27.65 -6.82
CA PRO A 374 2.33 -26.24 -6.68
C PRO A 374 2.28 -25.84 -5.20
N HIS A 375 3.20 -24.97 -4.77
CA HIS A 375 3.18 -24.49 -3.38
C HIS A 375 2.03 -23.50 -3.12
N PHE A 376 1.54 -22.87 -4.17
CA PHE A 376 0.46 -21.92 -4.16
C PHE A 376 -0.62 -22.28 -5.19
N GLU A 377 -1.86 -21.96 -4.85
CA GLU A 377 -3.00 -21.93 -5.76
C GLU A 377 -3.30 -20.47 -6.13
N LEU A 378 -3.46 -20.17 -7.42
CA LEU A 378 -3.89 -18.84 -7.86
C LEU A 378 -5.39 -18.68 -7.63
N VAL A 379 -5.78 -17.82 -6.67
CA VAL A 379 -7.18 -17.57 -6.30
C VAL A 379 -7.79 -16.44 -7.14
N TYR A 380 -7.01 -15.39 -7.41
CA TYR A 380 -7.46 -14.25 -8.19
C TYR A 380 -6.28 -13.61 -8.93
N SER A 381 -6.55 -13.14 -10.15
CA SER A 381 -5.59 -12.36 -10.93
C SER A 381 -6.26 -11.27 -11.75
N THR A 382 -5.57 -10.15 -11.87
CA THR A 382 -5.81 -9.15 -12.91
C THR A 382 -4.47 -8.57 -13.36
N ASP A 383 -4.31 -8.40 -14.67
CA ASP A 383 -3.09 -7.84 -15.25
C ASP A 383 -3.13 -6.30 -15.29
N ALA A 384 -4.32 -5.72 -15.16
CA ALA A 384 -4.53 -4.29 -15.05
C ALA A 384 -5.94 -3.97 -14.53
N ARG A 385 -6.00 -3.34 -13.36
CA ARG A 385 -7.21 -2.75 -12.77
C ARG A 385 -6.97 -1.27 -12.47
N TRP A 386 -8.01 -0.46 -12.65
CA TRP A 386 -8.00 0.93 -12.24
C TRP A 386 -8.75 1.08 -10.92
N PHE A 387 -8.10 1.68 -9.92
CA PHE A 387 -8.79 2.38 -8.85
C PHE A 387 -9.05 3.82 -9.30
N ARG A 388 -10.32 4.24 -9.21
CA ARG A 388 -10.75 5.58 -9.59
C ARG A 388 -11.13 6.35 -8.33
N VAL A 389 -10.47 7.48 -8.12
CA VAL A 389 -10.84 8.44 -7.08
C VAL A 389 -12.20 9.03 -7.45
N GLU A 390 -13.14 9.00 -6.52
CA GLU A 390 -14.49 9.52 -6.74
C GLU A 390 -14.48 11.02 -7.06
N ASP A 391 -15.41 11.44 -7.92
CA ASP A 391 -15.62 12.85 -8.21
C ASP A 391 -15.98 13.59 -6.92
N GLY A 392 -15.28 14.69 -6.64
CA GLY A 392 -15.48 15.48 -5.42
C GLY A 392 -14.40 15.29 -4.36
N VAL A 393 -13.69 14.15 -4.34
CA VAL A 393 -12.60 13.91 -3.35
C VAL A 393 -11.48 14.96 -3.48
N ASN A 394 -11.15 15.34 -4.71
CA ASN A 394 -10.15 16.38 -5.00
C ASN A 394 -10.77 17.78 -5.21
N ALA A 395 -12.08 17.95 -5.07
CA ALA A 395 -12.75 19.18 -5.46
C ALA A 395 -12.54 20.27 -4.39
N THR A 396 -11.40 20.96 -4.45
CA THR A 396 -11.12 22.17 -3.67
C THR A 396 -11.63 23.45 -4.32
N GLU A 397 -12.15 23.39 -5.56
CA GLU A 397 -12.35 24.58 -6.38
C GLU A 397 -13.74 24.62 -7.06
N ARG A 398 -14.73 25.14 -6.34
CA ARG A 398 -15.70 26.08 -6.95
C ARG A 398 -15.91 27.25 -5.99
N GLY A 399 -15.20 28.36 -6.23
CA GLY A 399 -15.46 29.64 -5.56
C GLY A 399 -14.58 29.99 -4.37
N GLY A 400 -13.36 29.43 -4.26
CA GLY A 400 -12.35 29.90 -3.29
C GLY A 400 -12.62 29.54 -1.83
N LYS A 401 -13.62 28.70 -1.54
CA LYS A 401 -13.82 28.10 -0.22
C LYS A 401 -13.40 26.63 -0.27
N SER A 402 -12.36 26.29 0.49
CA SER A 402 -11.99 24.90 0.72
C SER A 402 -13.16 24.19 1.41
N PHE A 403 -13.57 23.04 0.85
CA PHE A 403 -14.57 22.19 1.49
C PHE A 403 -13.93 21.52 2.71
N ARG A 404 -14.63 21.47 3.86
CA ARG A 404 -14.19 20.65 4.99
C ARG A 404 -14.04 19.19 4.51
N GLY A 405 -12.85 18.60 4.66
CA GLY A 405 -12.58 17.20 4.32
C GLY A 405 -11.94 16.94 2.96
N ALA A 406 -11.39 17.96 2.27
CA ALA A 406 -10.55 17.74 1.10
C ALA A 406 -9.09 17.57 1.53
N TYR A 407 -8.53 16.37 1.35
CA TYR A 407 -7.13 16.08 1.68
C TYR A 407 -6.20 17.11 1.01
N PRO A 408 -5.22 17.69 1.73
CA PRO A 408 -4.40 18.80 1.20
C PRO A 408 -3.55 18.44 -0.04
N VAL A 409 -3.36 17.14 -0.28
CA VAL A 409 -2.63 16.61 -1.42
C VAL A 409 -3.61 16.02 -2.42
N LYS A 410 -3.35 16.25 -3.71
CA LYS A 410 -4.14 15.66 -4.79
C LYS A 410 -4.05 14.13 -4.73
N VAL A 411 -5.20 13.49 -4.58
CA VAL A 411 -5.36 12.04 -4.62
C VAL A 411 -5.47 11.57 -6.07
N GLU A 412 -4.57 10.70 -6.52
CA GLU A 412 -4.53 10.27 -7.92
C GLU A 412 -5.16 8.89 -8.15
N ASN A 413 -5.68 8.67 -9.36
CA ASN A 413 -6.11 7.35 -9.81
C ASN A 413 -4.91 6.40 -9.85
N MET A 414 -5.14 5.14 -9.52
CA MET A 414 -4.08 4.12 -9.53
C MET A 414 -4.40 3.01 -10.53
N ARG A 415 -3.39 2.56 -11.26
CA ARG A 415 -3.49 1.40 -12.14
C ARG A 415 -2.50 0.33 -11.69
N TYR A 416 -3.00 -0.87 -11.42
CA TYR A 416 -2.21 -1.94 -10.85
C TYR A 416 -2.57 -3.31 -11.43
N TRP A 417 -1.61 -4.23 -11.41
CA TRP A 417 -1.89 -5.66 -11.50
C TRP A 417 -2.07 -6.22 -10.09
N CYS A 418 -2.79 -7.32 -9.96
CA CYS A 418 -2.98 -8.01 -8.67
C CYS A 418 -2.90 -9.52 -8.86
N ARG A 419 -2.36 -10.19 -7.85
CA ARG A 419 -2.33 -11.64 -7.67
C ARG A 419 -2.69 -11.96 -6.22
N ILE A 420 -3.66 -12.86 -6.04
CA ILE A 420 -3.97 -13.47 -4.75
C ILE A 420 -3.64 -14.94 -4.87
N LEU A 421 -2.63 -15.37 -4.12
CA LEU A 421 -2.15 -16.74 -4.08
C LEU A 421 -2.53 -17.34 -2.72
N ARG A 422 -3.03 -18.57 -2.70
CA ARG A 422 -3.31 -19.33 -1.46
C ARG A 422 -2.27 -20.40 -1.26
N LYS A 423 -1.65 -20.47 -0.09
CA LYS A 423 -0.70 -21.54 0.24
C LYS A 423 -1.44 -22.88 0.29
N VAL A 424 -0.95 -23.89 -0.44
CA VAL A 424 -1.50 -25.27 -0.45
C VAL A 424 -0.78 -26.16 0.53
#